data_AF-A0A8R2D6U8-F1
#
_entry.id   AF-A0A8R2D6U8-F1
#
_cell.length_a   1.000
_cell.length_b   1.000
_cell.length_c   1.000
_cell.angle_alpha   90.00
_cell.angle_beta   90.00
_cell.angle_gamma   90.00
#
_symmetry.space_group_name_H-M   'P 1'
#
loop_
_entity.id
_entity.type
_entity.pdbx_description
1 polymer ?
#
loop_
_entity_poly.entity_id
_entity_poly.type
_entity_poly.pdbx_seq_one_letter_code
_entity_poly.pdbx_strand_id
1 'polypeptide(L)'
;MKTLDPSDWAYDGFYNNDNDTTDLKVANGFNYHQGPEWLWPVGFFLKAKLTFSTSQRETSSEIQGILSKHFEHIKTSVWKGLPELTNKDGAFCAGSCPTQAWSVATILELYHEKQPIQVRTSYGSAVLAMIAKIF
;
A
#
# COMPACT_ATOMS: atom_id res chain seq x y z
N MET A 1 0.30 -2.24 -5.20
CA MET A 1 0.06 -3.61 -5.74
C MET A 1 -0.42 -3.46 -7.16
N LYS A 2 0.34 -3.92 -8.16
CA LYS A 2 -0.11 -3.85 -9.57
C LYS A 2 -1.41 -4.65 -9.70
N THR A 3 -2.44 -4.04 -10.28
CA THR A 3 -3.76 -4.70 -10.41
C THR A 3 -3.82 -5.72 -11.54
N LEU A 4 -2.88 -5.64 -12.49
CA LEU A 4 -2.71 -6.59 -13.58
C LEU A 4 -1.23 -6.96 -13.73
N ASP A 5 -0.96 -8.18 -14.19
CA ASP A 5 0.40 -8.63 -14.49
C ASP A 5 1.01 -7.79 -15.64
N PRO A 6 2.24 -7.26 -15.49
CA PRO A 6 2.92 -6.51 -16.57
C PRO A 6 3.10 -7.26 -17.90
N SER A 7 3.02 -8.59 -17.90
CA SER A 7 3.08 -9.40 -19.11
C SER A 7 1.74 -9.51 -19.85
N ASP A 8 0.63 -9.10 -19.22
CA ASP A 8 -0.69 -9.09 -19.86
C ASP A 8 -0.74 -8.02 -20.96
N TRP A 9 -1.34 -8.38 -22.09
CA TRP A 9 -1.47 -7.48 -23.23
C TRP A 9 -2.28 -6.23 -22.91
N ALA A 10 -3.17 -6.27 -21.90
CA ALA A 10 -4.01 -5.16 -21.47
C ALA A 10 -3.34 -4.26 -20.41
N TYR A 11 -2.14 -4.60 -19.93
CA TYR A 11 -1.47 -3.84 -18.87
C TYR A 11 -1.14 -2.41 -19.31
N ASP A 12 -1.59 -1.45 -18.50
CA ASP A 12 -1.15 -0.05 -18.53
C ASP A 12 -1.10 0.52 -17.10
N GLY A 13 0.11 0.85 -16.64
CA GLY A 13 0.35 1.30 -15.26
C GLY A 13 0.19 2.81 -15.03
N PHE A 14 -0.23 3.61 -16.01
CA PHE A 14 -0.36 5.06 -15.88
C PHE A 14 -1.82 5.50 -15.98
N TYR A 15 -2.47 5.65 -14.83
CA TYR A 15 -3.84 6.14 -14.75
C TYR A 15 -3.91 7.65 -15.00
N ASN A 16 -4.77 8.04 -15.95
CA ASN A 16 -5.19 9.42 -16.18
C ASN A 16 -6.69 9.43 -16.50
N ASN A 17 -7.49 9.92 -15.56
CA ASN A 17 -8.95 9.99 -15.73
C ASN A 17 -9.38 10.98 -16.82
N ASP A 18 -8.58 12.00 -17.06
CA ASP A 18 -8.86 13.07 -18.03
C ASP A 18 -8.32 12.74 -19.44
N ASN A 19 -7.95 11.48 -19.68
CA ASN A 19 -7.45 11.03 -20.97
C ASN A 19 -8.59 10.95 -22.00
N ASP A 20 -8.80 12.01 -22.76
CA ASP A 20 -9.86 12.10 -23.78
C ASP A 20 -9.42 11.59 -25.17
N THR A 21 -8.54 10.59 -25.20
CA THR A 21 -8.12 9.95 -26.46
C THR A 21 -9.06 8.80 -26.85
N THR A 22 -8.86 8.24 -28.04
CA THR A 22 -9.58 7.06 -28.52
C THR A 22 -8.88 5.74 -28.21
N ASP A 23 -7.78 5.74 -27.44
CA ASP A 23 -7.10 4.51 -27.04
C ASP A 23 -7.92 3.79 -25.97
N LEU A 24 -8.51 2.66 -26.36
CA LEU A 24 -9.40 1.86 -25.51
C LEU A 24 -8.75 1.44 -24.18
N LYS A 25 -7.42 1.36 -24.09
CA LYS A 25 -6.76 0.98 -22.84
C LYS A 25 -6.82 2.06 -21.77
N VAL A 26 -6.82 3.33 -22.17
CA VAL A 26 -6.58 4.46 -21.25
C VAL A 26 -7.65 5.55 -21.33
N ALA A 27 -8.47 5.56 -22.38
CA ALA A 27 -9.52 6.54 -22.58
C ALA A 27 -10.43 6.64 -21.35
N ASN A 28 -10.61 7.86 -20.85
CA ASN A 28 -11.40 8.19 -19.68
C ASN A 28 -11.07 7.33 -18.45
N GLY A 29 -9.79 6.99 -18.28
CA GLY A 29 -9.32 6.22 -17.13
C GLY A 29 -9.67 4.73 -17.17
N PHE A 30 -9.92 4.15 -18.35
CA PHE A 30 -10.27 2.72 -18.50
C PHE A 30 -9.28 1.77 -17.80
N ASN A 31 -8.00 2.15 -17.71
CA ASN A 31 -6.96 1.38 -17.03
C ASN A 31 -6.94 1.49 -15.49
N TYR A 32 -7.94 2.11 -14.84
CA TYR A 32 -7.96 2.30 -13.38
C TYR A 32 -7.66 1.02 -12.56
N HIS A 33 -8.04 -0.14 -13.09
CA HIS A 33 -7.73 -1.46 -12.54
C HIS A 33 -6.91 -2.37 -13.47
N GLN A 34 -6.21 -1.83 -14.49
CA GLN A 34 -5.44 -2.60 -15.47
C GLN A 34 -3.93 -2.33 -15.42
N GLY A 35 -3.36 -2.08 -14.24
CA GLY A 35 -1.93 -1.85 -14.09
C GLY A 35 -1.55 -0.92 -12.94
N PRO A 36 -2.30 0.16 -12.64
CA PRO A 36 -1.98 1.05 -11.53
C PRO A 36 -1.84 0.29 -10.22
N GLU A 37 -1.03 0.83 -9.32
CA GLU A 37 -0.61 0.15 -8.11
C GLU A 37 -1.48 0.55 -6.93
N TRP A 38 -2.49 -0.26 -6.65
CA TRP A 38 -3.40 -0.05 -5.53
C TRP A 38 -2.77 -0.40 -4.19
N LEU A 39 -3.06 0.41 -3.16
CA LEU A 39 -2.37 0.28 -1.88
C LEU A 39 -3.11 -0.61 -0.87
N TRP A 40 -4.45 -0.57 -0.80
CA TRP A 40 -5.21 -1.41 0.14
C TRP A 40 -4.94 -2.92 0.05
N PRO A 41 -4.67 -3.53 -1.13
CA PRO A 41 -4.35 -4.96 -1.21
C PRO A 41 -3.01 -5.32 -0.58
N VAL A 42 -2.13 -4.33 -0.35
CA VAL A 42 -0.80 -4.57 0.24
C VAL A 42 -0.92 -5.14 1.65
N GLY A 43 -1.82 -4.60 2.49
CA GLY A 43 -2.02 -5.14 3.85
C GLY A 43 -2.42 -6.62 3.83
N PHE A 44 -3.40 -6.99 3.00
CA PHE A 44 -3.83 -8.36 2.81
C PHE A 44 -2.73 -9.27 2.27
N PHE A 45 -1.97 -8.81 1.27
CA PHE A 45 -0.86 -9.56 0.71
C PHE A 45 0.24 -9.83 1.75
N LEU A 46 0.64 -8.82 2.52
CA LEU A 46 1.67 -8.99 3.54
C LEU A 46 1.20 -9.89 4.69
N LYS A 47 -0.08 -9.83 5.05
CA LYS A 47 -0.71 -10.74 6.01
C LYS A 47 -0.64 -12.18 5.51
N ALA A 48 -1.09 -12.43 4.28
CA ALA A 48 -0.99 -13.76 3.66
C ALA A 48 0.47 -14.24 3.59
N LYS A 49 1.40 -13.37 3.20
CA LYS A 49 2.83 -13.69 3.12
C LYS A 49 3.40 -14.12 4.47
N LEU A 50 3.00 -13.46 5.57
CA LEU A 50 3.39 -13.85 6.93
C LEU A 50 2.77 -15.19 7.35
N THR A 51 1.47 -15.37 7.08
CA THR A 51 0.72 -16.59 7.45
C THR A 51 1.29 -17.83 6.78
N PHE A 52 1.62 -17.75 5.49
CA PHE A 52 2.13 -18.87 4.69
C PHE A 52 3.66 -18.91 4.62
N SER A 53 4.35 -18.16 5.48
CA SER A 53 5.81 -18.10 5.49
C SER A 53 6.44 -19.40 5.98
N THR A 54 7.45 -19.90 5.26
CA THR A 54 8.34 -20.97 5.72
C THR A 54 9.42 -20.46 6.68
N SER A 55 9.73 -19.16 6.65
CA SER A 55 10.73 -18.49 7.49
C SER A 55 10.18 -17.17 8.02
N GLN A 56 9.59 -17.23 9.22
CA GLN A 56 8.94 -16.08 9.87
C GLN A 56 9.89 -14.90 10.06
N ARG A 57 11.18 -15.15 10.33
CA ARG A 57 12.21 -14.12 10.53
C ARG A 57 12.49 -13.36 9.23
N GLU A 58 12.77 -14.07 8.15
CA GLU A 58 13.07 -13.46 6.84
C GLU A 58 11.87 -12.70 6.31
N THR A 59 10.68 -13.30 6.39
CA THR A 59 9.43 -12.66 5.96
C THR A 59 9.13 -11.42 6.78
N SER A 60 9.37 -11.46 8.10
CA SER A 60 9.21 -10.27 8.95
C SER A 60 10.16 -9.14 8.57
N SER A 61 11.42 -9.45 8.26
CA SER A 61 12.41 -8.47 7.80
C SER A 61 11.99 -7.82 6.48
N GLU A 62 11.53 -8.63 5.52
CA GLU A 62 11.05 -8.11 4.23
C GLU A 62 9.82 -7.22 4.39
N ILE A 63 8.83 -7.66 5.18
CA ILE A 63 7.64 -6.86 5.50
C ILE A 63 8.04 -5.52 6.13
N GLN A 64 8.99 -5.50 7.07
CA GLN A 64 9.49 -4.25 7.64
C GLN A 64 10.11 -3.32 6.59
N GLY A 65 10.87 -3.87 5.64
CA GLY A 65 11.43 -3.12 4.51
C GLY A 65 10.36 -2.55 3.55
N ILE A 66 9.22 -3.21 3.42
CA ILE A 66 8.08 -2.70 2.66
C ILE A 66 7.36 -1.59 3.43
N LEU A 67 7.09 -1.81 4.73
CA LEU A 67 6.36 -0.85 5.58
C LEU A 67 7.15 0.43 5.85
N SER A 68 8.49 0.38 5.84
CA SER A 68 9.34 1.58 5.99
C SER A 68 9.11 2.60 4.87
N LYS A 69 8.82 2.15 3.64
CA LYS A 69 8.49 3.03 2.51
C LYS A 69 7.17 3.76 2.72
N HIS A 70 6.16 3.06 3.25
CA HIS A 70 4.86 3.63 3.60
C HIS A 70 5.01 4.66 4.71
N PHE A 71 5.80 4.34 5.73
CA PHE A 71 6.09 5.26 6.83
C PHE A 71 6.79 6.54 6.33
N GLU A 72 7.76 6.42 5.43
CA GLU A 72 8.43 7.59 4.88
C GLU A 72 7.51 8.44 4.00
N HIS A 73 6.60 7.81 3.24
CA HIS A 73 5.57 8.54 2.52
C HIS A 73 4.66 9.34 3.47
N ILE A 74 4.17 8.73 4.55
CA ILE A 74 3.34 9.42 5.55
C ILE A 74 4.10 10.62 6.15
N LYS A 75 5.39 10.46 6.47
CA LYS A 75 6.22 11.53 7.03
C LYS A 75 6.39 12.71 6.09
N THR A 76 6.63 12.44 4.81
CA THR A 76 6.97 13.46 3.80
C THR A 76 5.73 14.07 3.13
N SER A 77 4.61 13.34 3.08
CA SER A 77 3.35 13.82 2.53
C SER A 77 2.78 14.99 3.36
N VAL A 78 2.19 15.95 2.67
CA VAL A 78 1.44 17.06 3.28
C VAL A 78 0.20 16.54 4.02
N TRP A 79 -0.39 15.46 3.52
CA TRP A 79 -1.64 14.89 4.01
C TRP A 79 -1.47 13.95 5.21
N LYS A 80 -0.22 13.59 5.56
CA LYS A 80 0.11 12.60 6.60
C LYS A 80 -0.68 11.28 6.45
N GLY A 81 -0.97 10.92 5.21
CA GLY A 81 -1.74 9.74 4.85
C GLY A 81 -1.04 8.89 3.80
N LEU A 82 -1.74 7.87 3.34
CA LEU A 82 -1.31 6.98 2.26
C LEU A 82 -2.28 7.08 1.08
N PRO A 83 -1.79 7.11 -0.16
CA PRO A 83 -2.63 7.32 -1.32
C PRO A 83 -3.53 6.11 -1.60
N GLU A 84 -4.52 6.34 -2.44
CA GLU A 84 -5.37 5.28 -2.98
C GLU A 84 -4.59 4.30 -3.86
N LEU A 85 -3.84 4.87 -4.79
CA LEU A 85 -3.06 4.17 -5.79
C LEU A 85 -1.86 5.01 -6.20
N THR A 86 -0.84 4.36 -6.73
CA THR A 86 0.26 5.00 -7.44
C THR A 86 0.23 4.57 -8.89
N ASN A 87 0.85 5.36 -9.75
CA ASN A 87 1.20 4.87 -11.08
C ASN A 87 2.35 3.85 -10.96
N LYS A 88 2.75 3.31 -12.10
CA LYS A 88 3.82 2.31 -12.24
C LYS A 88 5.02 2.60 -11.34
N ASP A 89 5.45 1.58 -10.60
CA ASP A 89 6.65 1.55 -9.76
C ASP A 89 6.69 2.67 -8.70
N GLY A 90 5.53 3.00 -8.13
CA GLY A 90 5.37 4.03 -7.11
C GLY A 90 5.33 5.47 -7.64
N ALA A 91 5.23 5.67 -8.95
CA ALA A 91 5.13 7.01 -9.54
C ALA A 91 3.86 7.76 -9.05
N PHE A 92 3.96 9.08 -8.91
CA PHE A 92 2.83 9.91 -8.50
C PHE A 92 1.67 9.79 -9.49
N CYS A 93 0.45 9.74 -8.96
CA CYS A 93 -0.79 9.69 -9.73
C CYS A 93 -1.67 10.87 -9.34
N ALA A 94 -1.87 11.80 -10.27
CA ALA A 94 -2.67 13.01 -10.03
C ALA A 94 -4.17 12.70 -9.81
N GLY A 95 -4.68 11.64 -10.45
CA GLY A 95 -6.06 11.17 -10.26
C GLY A 95 -6.27 10.36 -8.97
N SER A 96 -5.23 10.14 -8.18
CA SER A 96 -5.34 9.39 -6.92
C SER A 96 -5.76 10.30 -5.77
N CYS A 97 -6.67 9.82 -4.92
CA CYS A 97 -6.88 10.44 -3.62
C CYS A 97 -5.59 10.30 -2.77
N PRO A 98 -5.01 11.41 -2.26
CA PRO A 98 -3.71 11.38 -1.58
C PRO A 98 -3.76 10.78 -0.17
N THR A 99 -4.95 10.59 0.40
CA THR A 99 -5.17 9.91 1.67
C THR A 99 -6.42 9.04 1.60
N GLN A 100 -6.27 7.72 1.70
CA GLN A 100 -7.38 6.78 1.64
C GLN A 100 -7.49 5.91 2.88
N ALA A 101 -8.72 5.78 3.38
CA ALA A 101 -9.02 5.04 4.61
C ALA A 101 -8.66 3.55 4.45
N TRP A 102 -9.04 2.93 3.33
CA TRP A 102 -8.74 1.51 3.10
C TRP A 102 -7.24 1.21 3.02
N SER A 103 -6.44 2.17 2.56
CA SER A 103 -5.00 1.98 2.35
C SER A 103 -4.27 1.91 3.68
N VAL A 104 -4.66 2.80 4.60
CA VAL A 104 -4.13 2.83 5.96
C VAL A 104 -4.68 1.68 6.80
N ALA A 105 -5.98 1.41 6.71
CA ALA A 105 -6.65 0.41 7.53
C ALA A 105 -6.04 -1.00 7.39
N THR A 106 -5.78 -1.45 6.16
CA THR A 106 -5.25 -2.80 5.92
C THR A 106 -3.80 -2.95 6.39
N ILE A 107 -3.02 -1.88 6.38
CA ILE A 107 -1.67 -1.86 6.97
C ILE A 107 -1.75 -1.89 8.49
N LEU A 108 -2.67 -1.13 9.10
CA LEU A 108 -2.89 -1.16 10.55
C LEU A 108 -3.34 -2.55 11.03
N GLU A 109 -4.21 -3.23 10.28
CA GLU A 109 -4.64 -4.60 10.57
C GLU A 109 -3.44 -5.56 10.64
N LEU A 110 -2.54 -5.51 9.65
CA LEU A 110 -1.31 -6.30 9.65
C LEU A 110 -0.45 -6.05 10.90
N TYR A 111 -0.33 -4.79 11.32
CA TYR A 111 0.42 -4.43 12.53
C TYR A 111 -0.25 -4.94 13.81
N HIS A 112 -1.58 -4.86 13.87
CA HIS A 112 -2.35 -5.33 15.02
C HIS A 112 -2.20 -6.84 15.20
N GLU A 113 -2.31 -7.62 14.13
CA GLU A 113 -2.24 -9.09 14.20
C GLU A 113 -0.84 -9.64 14.47
N LYS A 114 0.22 -8.90 14.11
CA LYS A 114 1.59 -9.25 14.53
C LYS A 114 1.79 -9.20 16.04
N GLN A 115 0.89 -8.54 16.78
CA GLN A 115 0.84 -8.67 18.23
C GLN A 115 -0.02 -9.89 18.53
N PRO A 116 0.53 -11.01 19.02
CA PRO A 116 -0.33 -11.95 19.74
C PRO A 116 -1.02 -11.15 20.85
N ILE A 117 -2.25 -11.52 21.18
CA ILE A 117 -2.89 -11.14 22.45
C ILE A 117 -2.07 -11.82 23.57
N GLN A 118 -0.86 -11.33 23.77
CA GLN A 118 0.08 -11.73 24.79
C GLN A 118 0.68 -10.44 25.37
N VAL A 119 -0.06 -9.98 26.38
CA VAL A 119 0.45 -9.44 27.63
C VAL A 119 0.82 -7.94 27.64
N ARG A 120 0.08 -7.25 28.52
CA ARG A 120 0.54 -6.21 29.44
C ARG A 120 2.01 -6.41 29.88
N THR A 121 3.01 -6.11 29.06
CA THR A 121 4.41 -6.01 29.53
C THR A 121 5.24 -5.12 28.60
N SER A 122 5.50 -3.90 29.09
CA SER A 122 6.64 -2.99 28.84
C SER A 122 7.21 -2.70 27.44
N TYR A 123 6.73 -3.30 26.34
CA TYR A 123 7.24 -3.03 24.99
C TYR A 123 6.32 -2.14 24.12
N GLY A 124 5.29 -1.53 24.72
CA GLY A 124 4.36 -0.61 24.05
C GLY A 124 4.96 0.71 23.53
N SER A 125 6.25 0.94 23.72
CA SER A 125 6.93 2.22 23.43
C SER A 125 7.03 2.54 21.93
N ALA A 126 7.35 1.57 21.07
CA ALA A 126 7.57 1.86 19.64
C ALA A 126 6.27 2.09 18.84
N VAL A 127 5.17 1.43 19.23
CA VAL A 127 3.87 1.50 18.56
C VAL A 127 3.13 2.79 18.96
N LEU A 128 3.14 3.15 20.25
CA LEU A 128 2.71 4.48 20.68
C LEU A 128 3.58 5.57 20.05
N ALA A 129 4.90 5.36 19.91
CA ALA A 129 5.74 6.33 19.22
C ALA A 129 5.49 6.41 17.71
N MET A 130 4.91 5.38 17.08
CA MET A 130 4.54 5.41 15.65
C MET A 130 3.18 6.06 15.45
N ILE A 131 2.19 5.75 16.30
CA ILE A 131 0.85 6.36 16.29
C ILE A 131 0.92 7.82 16.75
N ALA A 132 1.63 8.13 17.85
CA ALA A 132 1.78 9.51 18.38
C ALA A 132 2.77 10.39 17.59
N LYS A 133 3.42 9.86 16.54
CA LYS A 133 4.15 10.66 15.56
C LYS A 133 3.34 10.92 14.29
N ILE A 134 2.25 10.19 14.09
CA ILE A 134 1.36 10.31 12.94
C ILE A 134 0.08 11.09 13.33
N PHE A 135 -0.31 11.07 14.60
CA PHE A 135 -1.37 11.89 15.21
C PHE A 135 -0.82 12.76 16.33
#